data_AF-A0A367KPU8-F1
#
_entry.id   AF-A0A367KPU8-F1
#
_cell.length_a   1.000
_cell.length_b   1.000
_cell.length_c   1.000
_cell.angle_alpha   90.00
_cell.angle_beta   90.00
_cell.angle_gamma   90.00
#
_symmetry.space_group_name_H-M   'P 1'
#
loop_
_entity.id
_entity.type
_entity.pdbx_description
1 polymer ?
#
loop_
_entity_poly.entity_id
_entity_poly.type
_entity_poly.pdbx_seq_one_letter_code
_entity_poly.pdbx_strand_id
1 'polypeptide(L)'
;MFSSKINNVSAYESKLSREPSYFSTNHYRKLNCEYSIKDLVQLAFQVNTKHDSNGCYQCSTVCGYYMTALKQAREKEPVVCNQDLFELVSGMVQLTLSHRETSKYQILPWFDMMTLELWDLAKQLKEESMESDLYIPITGNSLDSQSEEEEEEEGQEEDYKRAIRISIYHCRALVCEQHKDVEQAIVYYRKCASVRPTECEPTLQQQAKASMQRLISSLGRPISTLKHRSTSFSAYSCDSSSSSSTVSLLSCSHCGLEKPKMPVCAKCRIQTYCSVKCIKSHQSVHQLTCSKP
;
A
#
# COMPACT_ATOMS: atom_id res chain seq x y z
N MET A 1 6.93 -12.40 -66.88
CA MET A 1 7.38 -11.40 -65.90
C MET A 1 7.21 -12.00 -64.52
N PHE A 2 8.31 -12.40 -63.88
CA PHE A 2 8.34 -13.14 -62.63
C PHE A 2 8.17 -12.19 -61.44
N SER A 3 7.21 -12.49 -60.56
CA SER A 3 6.96 -11.74 -59.33
C SER A 3 7.56 -12.49 -58.15
N SER A 4 8.63 -11.94 -57.58
CA SER A 4 9.36 -12.48 -56.43
C SER A 4 8.54 -12.33 -55.15
N LYS A 5 8.21 -13.44 -54.48
CA LYS A 5 7.66 -13.45 -53.13
C LYS A 5 8.81 -13.47 -52.12
N ILE A 6 8.94 -12.40 -51.36
CA ILE A 6 9.87 -12.26 -50.24
C ILE A 6 9.20 -12.89 -49.00
N ASN A 7 9.84 -13.91 -48.44
CA ASN A 7 9.48 -14.50 -47.15
C ASN A 7 9.92 -13.56 -46.03
N ASN A 8 8.98 -13.07 -45.23
CA ASN A 8 9.28 -12.35 -44.00
C ASN A 8 9.13 -13.29 -42.81
N VAL A 9 10.26 -13.71 -42.25
CA VAL A 9 10.38 -14.41 -40.98
C VAL A 9 10.44 -13.34 -39.89
N SER A 10 9.40 -13.21 -39.07
CA SER A 10 9.42 -12.34 -37.89
C SER A 10 9.61 -13.19 -36.63
N ALA A 11 10.78 -13.01 -36.03
CA ALA A 11 11.16 -13.53 -34.73
C ALA A 11 10.19 -13.07 -33.63
N TYR A 12 9.67 -14.02 -32.86
CA TYR A 12 9.06 -13.75 -31.56
C TYR A 12 10.17 -13.87 -30.51
N GLU A 13 10.87 -12.76 -30.28
CA GLU A 13 11.80 -12.63 -29.17
C GLU A 13 11.06 -12.43 -27.84
N SER A 14 11.44 -13.29 -26.90
CA SER A 14 11.44 -13.16 -25.45
C SER A 14 11.06 -11.79 -24.87
N LYS A 15 9.93 -11.76 -24.15
CA LYS A 15 9.64 -10.75 -23.12
C LYS A 15 10.58 -10.95 -21.93
N LEU A 16 11.81 -10.42 -22.04
CA LEU A 16 12.62 -10.09 -20.88
C LEU A 16 12.00 -8.87 -20.20
N SER A 17 11.64 -9.06 -18.93
CA SER A 17 11.25 -8.03 -17.97
C SER A 17 12.29 -6.91 -17.96
N ARG A 18 11.99 -5.84 -18.68
CA ARG A 18 12.79 -4.62 -18.69
C ARG A 18 12.52 -3.91 -17.36
N GLU A 19 13.42 -4.06 -16.40
CA GLU A 19 13.38 -3.26 -15.18
C GLU A 19 13.38 -1.76 -15.56
N PRO A 20 12.57 -0.92 -14.91
CA PRO A 20 12.54 0.51 -15.20
C PRO A 20 13.95 1.11 -15.06
N SER A 21 14.42 1.73 -16.13
CA SER A 21 15.77 2.33 -16.29
C SER A 21 16.12 3.44 -15.28
N TYR A 22 15.25 3.73 -14.30
CA TYR A 22 15.46 4.75 -13.28
C TYR A 22 16.51 4.33 -12.22
N PHE A 23 16.84 3.04 -12.13
CA PHE A 23 17.86 2.54 -11.20
C PHE A 23 19.32 2.71 -11.67
N SER A 24 19.56 3.11 -12.93
CA SER A 24 20.90 3.01 -13.54
C SER A 24 21.80 4.24 -13.38
N THR A 25 21.31 5.34 -12.80
CA THR A 25 22.18 6.47 -12.44
C THR A 25 22.62 6.31 -10.99
N ASN A 26 23.94 6.39 -10.78
CA ASN A 26 24.73 6.31 -9.54
C ASN A 26 24.29 7.20 -8.35
N HIS A 27 23.02 7.58 -8.22
CA HIS A 27 22.48 8.42 -7.16
C HIS A 27 22.23 7.67 -5.84
N TYR A 28 22.08 6.35 -5.89
CA TYR A 28 22.23 5.52 -4.69
C TYR A 28 23.72 5.25 -4.53
N ARG A 29 24.42 6.17 -3.87
CA ARG A 29 25.75 5.88 -3.32
C ARG A 29 25.57 4.58 -2.54
N LYS A 30 26.23 3.51 -2.99
CA LYS A 30 26.16 2.18 -2.39
C LYS A 30 26.71 2.30 -0.98
N LEU A 31 25.86 2.73 -0.04
CA LEU A 31 26.18 2.78 1.38
C LEU A 31 26.47 1.33 1.75
N ASN A 32 27.64 1.09 2.35
CA ASN A 32 28.03 -0.24 2.79
C ASN A 32 26.91 -0.81 3.69
N CYS A 33 26.67 -2.11 3.56
CA CYS A 33 25.51 -2.87 4.07
C CYS A 33 25.42 -2.95 5.62
N GLU A 34 26.07 -2.06 6.37
CA GLU A 34 26.23 -2.16 7.82
C GLU A 34 25.30 -1.26 8.62
N TYR A 35 24.60 -0.32 7.98
CA TYR A 35 23.69 0.58 8.69
C TYR A 35 22.33 -0.08 8.96
N SER A 36 21.84 0.06 10.19
CA SER A 36 20.46 -0.26 10.54
C SER A 36 19.48 0.80 9.99
N ILE A 37 18.18 0.48 9.99
CA ILE A 37 17.11 1.43 9.63
C ILE A 37 17.23 2.71 10.46
N LYS A 38 17.45 2.56 11.78
CA LYS A 38 17.60 3.65 12.73
C LYS A 38 18.82 4.54 12.40
N ASP A 39 19.94 3.93 12.03
CA ASP A 39 21.14 4.69 11.65
C ASP A 39 20.89 5.51 10.38
N LEU A 40 20.22 4.94 9.38
CA LEU A 40 19.88 5.63 8.13
C LEU A 40 18.90 6.79 8.36
N VAL A 41 17.91 6.60 9.24
CA VAL A 41 17.00 7.67 9.66
C VAL A 41 17.77 8.78 10.38
N GLN A 42 18.69 8.43 11.27
CA GLN A 42 19.53 9.41 11.97
C GLN A 42 20.45 10.18 11.02
N LEU A 43 21.07 9.50 10.06
CA LEU A 43 21.87 10.14 9.00
C LEU A 43 21.03 11.10 8.18
N ALA A 44 19.79 10.74 7.85
CA ALA A 44 18.86 11.62 7.14
C ALA A 44 18.56 12.91 7.93
N PHE A 45 18.37 12.81 9.25
CA PHE A 45 18.15 13.98 10.13
C PHE A 45 19.36 14.90 10.27
N GLN A 46 20.58 14.38 10.10
CA GLN A 46 21.81 15.18 10.16
C GLN A 46 22.08 15.97 8.88
N VAL A 47 21.35 15.68 7.78
CA VAL A 47 21.51 16.41 6.53
C VAL A 47 20.95 17.82 6.66
N ASN A 48 21.81 18.82 6.46
CA ASN A 48 21.41 20.22 6.43
C ASN A 48 20.65 20.53 5.12
N THR A 49 19.33 20.33 5.15
CA THR A 49 18.45 20.70 4.04
C THR A 49 18.21 22.21 4.03
N LYS A 50 18.20 22.79 2.82
CA LYS A 50 17.89 24.20 2.61
C LYS A 50 16.88 24.33 1.49
N HIS A 51 15.90 25.20 1.70
CA HIS A 51 14.91 25.59 0.70
C HIS A 51 15.04 27.08 0.46
N ASP A 52 15.37 27.46 -0.77
CA ASP A 52 15.37 28.85 -1.20
C ASP A 52 14.54 29.00 -2.48
N SER A 53 14.48 30.22 -3.03
CA SER A 53 13.81 30.49 -4.31
C SER A 53 14.40 29.71 -5.49
N ASN A 54 15.64 29.23 -5.38
CA ASN A 54 16.35 28.48 -6.42
C ASN A 54 16.09 26.98 -6.33
N GLY A 55 15.50 26.49 -5.24
CA GLY A 55 14.97 25.12 -5.13
C GLY A 55 15.39 24.37 -3.87
N CYS A 56 15.53 23.06 -4.03
CA CYS A 56 15.75 22.10 -2.94
C CYS A 56 17.21 21.64 -2.89
N TYR A 57 17.90 21.91 -1.78
CA TYR A 57 19.26 21.41 -1.58
C TYR A 57 19.28 20.23 -0.61
N GLN A 58 19.99 19.18 -0.99
CA GLN A 58 20.24 17.97 -0.19
C GLN A 58 19.01 17.10 0.12
N CYS A 59 17.82 17.48 -0.33
CA CYS A 59 16.58 16.70 -0.19
C CYS A 59 16.67 15.34 -0.89
N SER A 60 17.38 15.28 -2.02
CA SER A 60 17.68 14.02 -2.73
C SER A 60 18.58 13.09 -1.90
N THR A 61 19.52 13.64 -1.13
CA THR A 61 20.37 12.88 -0.21
C THR A 61 19.55 12.27 0.93
N VAL A 62 18.68 13.07 1.56
CA VAL A 62 17.72 12.61 2.58
C VAL A 62 16.84 11.48 2.01
N CYS A 63 16.29 11.70 0.81
CA CYS A 63 15.52 10.66 0.11
C CYS A 63 16.34 9.39 -0.11
N GLY A 64 17.62 9.50 -0.48
CA GLY A 64 18.50 8.35 -0.66
C GLY A 64 18.64 7.50 0.61
N TYR A 65 18.79 8.13 1.78
CA TYR A 65 18.84 7.42 3.06
C TYR A 65 17.51 6.71 3.37
N TYR A 66 16.38 7.41 3.24
CA TYR A 66 15.07 6.81 3.50
C TYR A 66 14.75 5.65 2.57
N MET A 67 15.03 5.78 1.27
CA MET A 67 14.79 4.72 0.29
C MET A 67 15.67 3.49 0.55
N THR A 68 16.90 3.69 1.00
CA THR A 68 17.80 2.59 1.41
C THR A 68 17.26 1.88 2.65
N ALA A 69 16.80 2.64 3.65
CA ALA A 69 16.23 2.08 4.88
C ALA A 69 14.93 1.32 4.61
N LEU A 70 14.07 1.85 3.73
CA LEU A 70 12.82 1.19 3.36
C LEU A 70 13.09 -0.11 2.62
N LYS A 71 14.07 -0.12 1.72
CA LYS A 71 14.49 -1.35 1.04
C LYS A 71 14.93 -2.42 2.05
N GLN A 72 15.78 -2.07 3.01
CA GLN A 72 16.21 -3.00 4.07
C GLN A 72 15.03 -3.51 4.90
N ALA A 73 14.06 -2.66 5.23
CA ALA A 73 12.87 -3.07 5.97
C ALA A 73 12.05 -4.11 5.19
N ARG A 74 11.94 -3.94 3.87
CA ARG A 74 11.17 -4.80 2.96
C ARG A 74 11.88 -6.11 2.57
N GLU A 75 13.17 -6.24 2.85
CA GLU A 75 13.91 -7.50 2.64
C GLU A 75 13.49 -8.60 3.64
N LYS A 76 12.83 -8.22 4.74
CA LYS A 76 12.18 -9.16 5.67
C LYS A 76 10.74 -9.41 5.19
N GLU A 77 10.40 -10.66 4.86
CA GLU A 77 9.01 -11.08 4.55
C GLU A 77 8.48 -11.97 5.70
N PRO A 78 7.42 -11.59 6.44
CA PRO A 78 6.64 -10.35 6.32
C PRO A 78 7.40 -9.10 6.80
N VAL A 79 6.91 -7.92 6.42
CA VAL A 79 7.50 -6.65 6.85
C VAL A 79 7.24 -6.48 8.34
N VAL A 80 8.32 -6.39 9.12
CA VAL A 80 8.26 -6.17 10.56
C VAL A 80 7.92 -4.70 10.83
N CYS A 81 6.73 -4.43 11.36
CA CYS A 81 6.29 -3.08 11.68
C CYS A 81 6.57 -2.72 13.14
N ASN A 82 7.54 -1.84 13.34
CA ASN A 82 7.95 -1.36 14.65
C ASN A 82 8.13 0.17 14.62
N GLN A 83 8.56 0.74 15.75
CA GLN A 83 8.82 2.17 15.90
C GLN A 83 9.81 2.70 14.83
N ASP A 84 10.91 1.99 14.56
CA ASP A 84 11.91 2.44 13.59
C ASP A 84 11.34 2.57 12.17
N LEU A 85 10.52 1.60 11.74
CA LEU A 85 9.83 1.66 10.44
C LEU A 85 8.79 2.79 10.43
N PHE A 86 8.08 3.01 11.53
CA PHE A 86 7.12 4.10 11.64
C PHE A 86 7.81 5.47 11.54
N GLU A 87 8.93 5.68 12.24
CA GLU A 87 9.73 6.90 12.16
C GLU A 87 10.27 7.15 10.75
N LEU A 88 10.76 6.09 10.10
CA LEU A 88 11.19 6.14 8.70
C LEU A 88 10.05 6.61 7.80
N VAL A 89 8.88 5.97 7.86
CA VAL A 89 7.73 6.34 7.03
C VAL A 89 7.25 7.75 7.34
N SER A 90 7.25 8.15 8.61
CA SER A 90 6.90 9.52 9.02
C SER A 90 7.85 10.54 8.38
N GLY A 91 9.15 10.29 8.40
CA GLY A 91 10.16 11.12 7.71
C GLY A 91 9.93 11.20 6.19
N MET A 92 9.63 10.06 5.55
CA MET A 92 9.30 10.03 4.11
C MET A 92 8.02 10.81 3.79
N VAL A 93 6.99 10.69 4.62
CA VAL A 93 5.72 11.42 4.49
C VAL A 93 5.97 12.92 4.66
N GLN A 94 6.73 13.34 5.68
CA GLN A 94 7.08 14.75 5.90
C GLN A 94 7.89 15.33 4.74
N LEU A 95 8.87 14.58 4.22
CA LEU A 95 9.65 14.99 3.05
C LEU A 95 8.75 15.14 1.82
N THR A 96 7.85 14.19 1.58
CA THR A 96 6.86 14.28 0.49
C THR A 96 5.98 15.52 0.66
N LEU A 97 5.38 15.70 1.85
CA LEU A 97 4.45 16.80 2.11
C LEU A 97 5.10 18.18 2.06
N SER A 98 6.37 18.33 2.45
CA SER A 98 7.10 19.61 2.35
C SER A 98 7.45 19.99 0.91
N HIS A 99 7.56 19.02 0.00
CA HIS A 99 7.95 19.25 -1.39
C HIS A 99 6.81 19.16 -2.39
N ARG A 100 5.60 18.84 -1.91
CA ARG A 100 4.44 18.65 -2.75
C ARG A 100 4.15 19.88 -3.63
N GLU A 101 4.29 21.10 -3.11
CA GLU A 101 4.06 22.33 -3.90
C GLU A 101 5.21 22.62 -4.85
N THR A 102 6.45 22.41 -4.41
CA THR A 102 7.64 22.55 -5.24
C THR A 102 7.62 21.60 -6.44
N SER A 103 7.12 20.37 -6.29
CA SER A 103 7.07 19.37 -7.36
C SER A 103 6.16 19.76 -8.53
N LYS A 104 5.26 20.74 -8.37
CA LYS A 104 4.46 21.29 -9.48
C LYS A 104 5.28 22.14 -10.45
N TYR A 105 6.29 22.83 -9.94
CA TYR A 105 7.05 23.83 -10.71
C TYR A 105 8.48 23.38 -10.98
N GLN A 106 8.99 22.41 -10.20
CA GLN A 106 10.32 21.84 -10.34
C GLN A 106 10.22 20.32 -10.49
N ILE A 107 10.97 19.76 -11.43
CA ILE A 107 11.08 18.31 -11.57
C ILE A 107 11.93 17.79 -10.42
N LEU A 108 11.33 17.00 -9.54
CA LEU A 108 11.98 16.32 -8.43
C LEU A 108 11.93 14.81 -8.68
N PRO A 109 12.90 14.20 -9.38
CA PRO A 109 12.82 12.77 -9.77
C PRO A 109 12.64 11.81 -8.59
N TRP A 110 13.14 12.20 -7.42
CA TRP A 110 13.02 11.44 -6.19
C TRP A 110 11.61 11.47 -5.59
N PHE A 111 10.79 12.48 -5.92
CA PHE A 111 9.43 12.65 -5.37
C PHE A 111 8.49 11.56 -5.87
N ASP A 112 8.41 11.36 -7.19
CA ASP A 112 7.53 10.35 -7.80
C ASP A 112 7.91 8.94 -7.34
N MET A 113 9.21 8.68 -7.26
CA MET A 113 9.75 7.41 -6.78
C MET A 113 9.43 7.17 -5.29
N MET A 114 9.64 8.16 -4.43
CA MET A 114 9.31 8.05 -3.00
C MET A 114 7.81 7.82 -2.79
N THR A 115 6.97 8.56 -3.50
CA THR A 115 5.51 8.41 -3.37
C THR A 115 5.04 7.04 -3.84
N LEU A 116 5.62 6.51 -4.93
CA LEU A 116 5.34 5.15 -5.40
C LEU A 116 5.69 4.09 -4.35
N GLU A 117 6.89 4.15 -3.77
CA GLU A 117 7.30 3.21 -2.73
C GLU A 117 6.40 3.27 -1.49
N LEU A 118 5.99 4.48 -1.06
CA LEU A 118 5.03 4.63 0.04
C LEU A 118 3.69 3.96 -0.31
N TRP A 119 3.18 4.15 -1.52
CA TRP A 119 1.91 3.55 -1.92
C TRP A 119 1.98 2.03 -2.00
N ASP A 120 3.08 1.49 -2.49
CA ASP A 120 3.31 0.05 -2.57
C ASP A 120 3.49 -0.56 -1.18
N LEU A 121 4.19 0.12 -0.27
CA LEU A 121 4.28 -0.28 1.14
C LEU A 121 2.90 -0.34 1.78
N ALA A 122 2.07 0.71 1.65
CA ALA A 122 0.72 0.69 2.23
C ALA A 122 -0.15 -0.43 1.68
N LYS A 123 0.00 -0.77 0.39
CA LYS A 123 -0.68 -1.92 -0.22
C LYS A 123 -0.18 -3.23 0.37
N GLN A 124 1.14 -3.41 0.48
CA GLN A 124 1.76 -4.60 1.08
C GLN A 124 1.30 -4.80 2.53
N LEU A 125 1.37 -3.75 3.36
CA LEU A 125 0.92 -3.81 4.76
C LEU A 125 -0.57 -4.10 4.90
N LYS A 126 -1.39 -3.68 3.94
CA LYS A 126 -2.82 -4.05 3.91
C LYS A 126 -3.03 -5.54 3.59
N GLU A 127 -2.22 -6.10 2.69
CA GLU A 127 -2.31 -7.52 2.31
C GLU A 127 -1.75 -8.45 3.40
N GLU A 128 -0.77 -7.97 4.19
CA GLU A 128 -0.14 -8.69 5.30
C GLU A 128 -0.88 -8.55 6.63
N SER A 129 -1.70 -7.51 6.79
CA SER A 129 -2.48 -7.23 8.02
C SER A 129 -3.59 -8.27 8.24
N MET A 130 -3.85 -8.56 9.51
CA MET A 130 -4.96 -9.42 9.92
C MET A 130 -6.30 -8.68 9.84
N GLU A 131 -6.28 -7.35 9.97
CA GLU A 131 -7.45 -6.49 9.98
C GLU A 131 -7.83 -6.00 8.57
N SER A 132 -9.14 -5.95 8.31
CA SER A 132 -9.66 -5.27 7.12
C SER A 132 -9.88 -3.78 7.39
N ASP A 133 -9.60 -2.92 6.40
CA ASP A 133 -9.89 -1.46 6.41
C ASP A 133 -11.42 -1.15 6.33
N LEU A 134 -12.23 -1.87 7.11
CA LEU A 134 -13.68 -1.74 7.19
C LEU A 134 -14.07 -1.63 8.67
N TYR A 135 -13.36 -0.80 9.43
CA TYR A 135 -13.69 -0.60 10.83
C TYR A 135 -15.11 -0.04 10.96
N ILE A 136 -16.02 -0.92 11.35
CA ILE A 136 -17.36 -0.60 11.82
C ILE A 136 -17.23 -0.67 13.34
N PRO A 137 -17.52 0.42 14.08
CA PRO A 137 -17.56 0.35 15.54
C PRO A 137 -18.65 -0.65 15.95
N ILE A 138 -18.26 -1.90 16.22
CA ILE A 138 -19.18 -2.89 16.80
C ILE A 138 -19.12 -2.67 18.31
N THR A 139 -20.11 -1.95 18.81
CA THR A 139 -20.42 -1.89 20.24
C THR A 139 -20.92 -3.27 20.67
N GLY A 140 -20.02 -4.15 21.11
CA GLY A 140 -20.43 -5.42 21.68
C GLY A 140 -19.34 -6.46 21.75
N ASN A 141 -18.84 -6.66 22.98
CA ASN A 141 -18.28 -7.87 23.58
C ASN A 141 -17.37 -8.77 22.73
N SER A 142 -16.14 -8.99 23.22
CA SER A 142 -15.63 -10.35 23.34
C SER A 142 -14.58 -10.42 24.44
N LEU A 143 -14.92 -11.15 25.52
CA LEU A 143 -13.94 -11.81 26.36
C LEU A 143 -13.46 -13.03 25.58
N ASP A 144 -12.17 -13.17 25.37
CA ASP A 144 -11.56 -14.50 25.36
C ASP A 144 -10.14 -14.39 25.89
N SER A 145 -9.86 -15.22 26.89
CA SER A 145 -8.57 -15.28 27.58
C SER A 145 -7.68 -16.27 26.83
N GLN A 146 -6.80 -15.76 25.99
CA GLN A 146 -5.62 -16.48 25.50
C GLN A 146 -4.35 -15.74 25.95
N SER A 147 -3.20 -16.40 25.81
CA SER A 147 -1.93 -16.10 26.46
C SER A 147 -1.46 -14.65 26.30
N GLU A 148 -1.41 -13.92 27.41
CA GLU A 148 -1.20 -12.46 27.48
C GLU A 148 0.10 -11.97 26.78
N GLU A 149 1.18 -12.74 26.79
CA GLU A 149 2.49 -12.26 26.30
C GLU A 149 2.65 -12.28 24.77
N GLU A 150 2.14 -13.31 24.06
CA GLU A 150 2.23 -13.37 22.58
C GLU A 150 1.21 -12.45 21.91
N GLU A 151 0.05 -12.21 22.55
CA GLU A 151 -0.97 -11.28 22.06
C GLU A 151 -0.52 -9.81 22.13
N GLU A 152 0.30 -9.44 23.12
CA GLU A 152 0.79 -8.08 23.28
C GLU A 152 1.76 -7.68 22.15
N GLU A 153 2.70 -8.56 21.77
CA GLU A 153 3.68 -8.25 20.72
C GLU A 153 3.04 -8.21 19.32
N GLU A 154 2.18 -9.18 18.99
CA GLU A 154 1.41 -9.15 17.73
C GLU A 154 0.46 -7.95 17.66
N GLY A 155 -0.15 -7.58 18.78
CA GLY A 155 -0.99 -6.39 18.90
C GLY A 155 -0.21 -5.12 18.60
N GLN A 156 0.98 -4.97 19.17
CA GLN A 156 1.82 -3.78 18.95
C GLN A 156 2.29 -3.67 17.49
N GLU A 157 2.66 -4.78 16.85
CA GLU A 157 3.05 -4.77 15.43
C GLU A 157 1.88 -4.32 14.53
N GLU A 158 0.67 -4.81 14.79
CA GLU A 158 -0.52 -4.42 14.04
C GLU A 158 -0.88 -2.93 14.28
N ASP A 159 -0.67 -2.41 15.48
CA ASP A 159 -0.83 -0.98 15.80
C ASP A 159 0.09 -0.11 14.93
N TYR A 160 1.37 -0.48 14.78
CA TYR A 160 2.29 0.20 13.87
C TYR A 160 1.89 0.06 12.41
N LYS A 161 1.44 -1.14 11.96
CA LYS A 161 0.92 -1.33 10.59
C LYS A 161 -0.21 -0.34 10.30
N ARG A 162 -1.17 -0.22 11.22
CA ARG A 162 -2.30 0.70 11.08
C ARG A 162 -1.84 2.16 11.05
N ALA A 163 -0.96 2.57 11.95
CA ALA A 163 -0.41 3.93 11.98
C ALA A 163 0.31 4.29 10.67
N ILE A 164 1.17 3.40 10.17
CA ILE A 164 1.88 3.56 8.89
C ILE A 164 0.89 3.73 7.73
N ARG A 165 -0.13 2.87 7.63
CA ARG A 165 -1.15 2.96 6.58
C ARG A 165 -1.94 4.26 6.65
N ILE A 166 -2.34 4.69 7.85
CA ILE A 166 -3.05 5.97 8.08
C ILE A 166 -2.21 7.14 7.56
N SER A 167 -0.93 7.20 7.94
CA SER A 167 -0.01 8.26 7.50
C SER A 167 0.16 8.30 5.98
N ILE A 168 0.32 7.14 5.34
CA ILE A 168 0.47 7.06 3.87
C ILE A 168 -0.83 7.43 3.15
N TYR A 169 -1.98 6.93 3.61
CA TYR A 169 -3.27 7.28 3.01
C TYR A 169 -3.56 8.78 3.13
N HIS A 170 -3.28 9.38 4.29
CA HIS A 170 -3.42 10.82 4.45
C HIS A 170 -2.46 11.59 3.55
N CYS A 171 -1.18 11.22 3.50
CA CYS A 171 -0.20 11.83 2.61
C CYS A 171 -0.67 11.81 1.15
N ARG A 172 -1.12 10.64 0.69
CA ARG A 172 -1.63 10.45 -0.68
C ARG A 172 -2.88 11.29 -0.96
N ALA A 173 -3.80 11.41 0.01
CA ALA A 173 -4.97 12.26 -0.14
C ALA A 173 -4.60 13.73 -0.35
N LEU A 174 -3.62 14.24 0.41
CA LEU A 174 -3.13 15.60 0.27
C LEU A 174 -2.45 15.84 -1.08
N VAL A 175 -1.65 14.88 -1.55
CA VAL A 175 -1.04 14.95 -2.90
C VAL A 175 -2.13 14.98 -3.98
N CYS A 176 -3.15 14.11 -3.91
CA CYS A 176 -4.28 14.13 -4.84
C CYS A 176 -5.06 15.46 -4.82
N GLU A 177 -5.38 15.98 -3.62
CA GLU A 177 -6.08 17.27 -3.46
C GLU A 177 -5.31 18.40 -4.14
N GLN A 178 -3.99 18.40 -3.98
CA GLN A 178 -3.12 19.42 -4.53
C GLN A 178 -2.99 19.37 -6.06
N HIS A 179 -3.05 18.17 -6.65
CA HIS A 179 -3.15 17.97 -8.10
C HIS A 179 -4.57 18.20 -8.66
N LYS A 180 -5.50 18.70 -7.83
CA LYS A 180 -6.91 18.93 -8.16
C LYS A 180 -7.68 17.64 -8.51
N ASP A 181 -7.18 16.49 -8.09
CA ASP A 181 -7.88 15.20 -8.18
C ASP A 181 -8.70 14.98 -6.90
N VAL A 182 -9.78 15.76 -6.78
CA VAL A 182 -10.63 15.80 -5.58
C VAL A 182 -11.33 14.48 -5.33
N GLU A 183 -11.77 13.78 -6.38
CA GLU A 183 -12.46 12.49 -6.24
C GLU A 183 -11.51 11.45 -5.63
N GLN A 184 -10.28 11.39 -6.14
CA GLN A 184 -9.29 10.45 -5.62
C GLN A 184 -8.82 10.82 -4.20
N ALA A 185 -8.72 12.12 -3.90
CA ALA A 185 -8.45 12.61 -2.54
C ALA A 185 -9.51 12.13 -1.53
N ILE A 186 -10.81 12.26 -1.87
CA ILE A 186 -11.92 11.77 -1.05
C ILE A 186 -11.81 10.26 -0.80
N VAL A 187 -11.45 9.47 -1.82
CA VAL A 187 -11.24 8.02 -1.67
C VAL A 187 -10.15 7.71 -0.65
N TYR A 188 -9.01 8.43 -0.68
CA TYR A 188 -7.92 8.19 0.27
C TYR A 188 -8.21 8.70 1.67
N TYR A 189 -8.91 9.83 1.82
CA TYR A 189 -9.40 10.26 3.13
C TYR A 189 -10.38 9.26 3.75
N ARG A 190 -11.27 8.66 2.93
CA ARG A 190 -12.15 7.59 3.39
C ARG A 190 -11.37 6.37 3.87
N LYS A 191 -10.34 5.95 3.12
CA LYS A 191 -9.46 4.84 3.52
C LYS A 191 -8.76 5.13 4.86
N CYS A 192 -8.23 6.34 5.04
CA CYS A 192 -7.63 6.78 6.31
C CYS A 192 -8.64 6.68 7.47
N ALA A 193 -9.87 7.14 7.26
CA ALA A 193 -10.93 7.11 8.27
C ALA A 193 -11.50 5.70 8.55
N SER A 194 -11.27 4.71 7.69
CA SER A 194 -11.79 3.33 7.82
C SER A 194 -10.80 2.35 8.43
N VAL A 195 -9.56 2.76 8.67
CA VAL A 195 -8.60 2.00 9.50
C VAL A 195 -9.05 2.09 10.97
N ARG A 196 -8.96 0.99 11.71
CA ARG A 196 -9.20 1.01 13.16
C ARG A 196 -8.28 2.05 13.82
N PRO A 197 -8.79 2.93 14.69
CA PRO A 197 -7.98 3.95 15.34
C PRO A 197 -6.76 3.35 16.06
N THR A 198 -5.66 4.09 16.02
CA THR A 198 -4.44 3.79 16.77
C THR A 198 -4.16 4.92 17.75
N GLU A 199 -3.45 4.62 18.84
CA GLU A 199 -3.03 5.65 19.79
C GLU A 199 -1.96 6.58 19.20
N CYS A 200 -1.18 6.09 18.23
CA CYS A 200 -0.08 6.85 17.63
C CYS A 200 -0.55 8.02 16.77
N GLU A 201 -1.72 7.93 16.09
CA GLU A 201 -2.14 8.92 15.08
C GLU A 201 -3.64 9.28 15.10
N PRO A 202 -4.25 9.60 16.26
CA PRO A 202 -5.68 9.92 16.34
C PRO A 202 -6.03 11.23 15.58
N THR A 203 -5.08 12.17 15.51
CA THR A 203 -5.30 13.49 14.90
C THR A 203 -5.42 13.39 13.38
N LEU A 204 -4.63 12.54 12.72
CA LEU A 204 -4.65 12.37 11.26
C LEU A 204 -6.00 11.84 10.76
N GLN A 205 -6.61 10.89 11.48
CA GLN A 205 -7.93 10.37 11.09
C GLN A 205 -9.04 11.42 11.26
N GLN A 206 -8.97 12.25 12.31
CA GLN A 206 -9.90 13.36 12.50
C GLN A 206 -9.75 14.41 11.40
N GLN A 207 -8.51 14.77 11.06
CA GLN A 207 -8.19 15.70 9.97
C GLN A 207 -8.66 15.16 8.62
N ALA A 208 -8.50 13.85 8.37
CA ALA A 208 -8.99 13.18 7.18
C ALA A 208 -10.51 13.26 7.06
N LYS A 209 -11.25 12.98 8.15
CA LYS A 209 -12.72 13.11 8.20
C LYS A 209 -13.17 14.54 7.90
N ALA A 210 -12.55 15.53 8.55
CA ALA A 210 -12.89 16.94 8.34
C ALA A 210 -12.59 17.40 6.90
N SER A 211 -11.43 17.02 6.36
CA SER A 211 -11.04 17.36 4.98
C SER A 211 -11.97 16.72 3.96
N MET A 212 -12.33 15.45 4.15
CA MET A 212 -13.30 14.76 3.31
C MET A 212 -14.67 15.46 3.32
N GLN A 213 -15.19 15.83 4.50
CA GLN A 213 -16.47 16.55 4.61
C GLN A 213 -16.43 17.90 3.90
N ARG A 214 -15.35 18.66 4.06
CA ARG A 214 -15.12 19.93 3.34
C ARG A 214 -15.14 19.74 1.83
N LEU A 215 -14.39 18.75 1.31
CA LEU A 215 -14.32 18.48 -0.12
C LEU A 215 -15.68 18.05 -0.69
N ILE A 216 -16.39 17.17 0.00
CA ILE A 216 -17.74 16.75 -0.37
C ILE A 216 -18.70 17.94 -0.46
N SER A 217 -18.70 18.83 0.53
CA SER A 217 -19.55 20.04 0.53
C SER A 217 -19.21 20.98 -0.63
N SER A 218 -17.94 21.09 -1.00
CA SER A 218 -17.49 21.95 -2.11
C SER A 218 -17.94 21.46 -3.49
N LEU A 219 -18.20 20.16 -3.65
CA LEU A 219 -18.59 19.58 -4.94
C LEU A 219 -20.03 19.92 -5.36
N GLY A 220 -20.87 20.41 -4.43
CA GLY A 220 -22.25 20.84 -4.71
C GLY A 220 -23.17 19.75 -5.31
N ARG A 221 -22.68 18.51 -5.41
CA ARG A 221 -23.40 17.36 -5.97
C ARG A 221 -23.71 16.36 -4.87
N PRO A 222 -24.91 15.75 -4.87
CA PRO A 222 -25.22 14.68 -3.94
C PRO A 222 -24.28 13.48 -4.13
N ILE A 223 -23.73 12.97 -3.03
CA ILE A 223 -22.74 11.88 -2.96
C ILE A 223 -23.19 10.63 -3.74
N SER A 224 -24.49 10.45 -3.96
CA SER A 224 -25.08 9.33 -4.70
C SER A 224 -24.61 9.20 -6.16
N THR A 225 -24.00 10.23 -6.75
CA THR A 225 -23.46 10.16 -8.12
C THR A 225 -21.97 9.84 -8.20
N LEU A 226 -21.25 9.74 -7.07
CA LEU A 226 -19.89 9.17 -7.04
C LEU A 226 -19.99 7.65 -7.21
N LYS A 227 -20.42 7.23 -8.42
CA LYS A 227 -20.22 5.86 -8.86
C LYS A 227 -18.71 5.65 -8.87
N HIS A 228 -18.20 4.99 -7.84
CA HIS A 228 -16.92 4.32 -7.91
C HIS A 228 -16.89 3.60 -9.26
N ARG A 229 -16.02 4.04 -10.16
CA ARG A 229 -15.58 3.22 -11.29
C ARG A 229 -14.75 2.10 -10.68
N SER A 230 -15.42 1.19 -9.98
CA SER A 230 -14.89 -0.12 -9.66
C SER A 230 -14.46 -0.68 -10.99
N THR A 231 -13.15 -0.85 -11.16
CA THR A 231 -12.57 -1.61 -12.26
C THR A 231 -13.32 -2.93 -12.33
N SER A 232 -14.26 -2.98 -13.26
CA SER A 232 -15.29 -4.00 -13.33
C SER A 232 -14.68 -5.22 -13.99
N PHE A 233 -14.29 -6.20 -13.18
CA PHE A 233 -14.50 -7.57 -13.61
C PHE A 233 -16.00 -7.82 -13.47
N SER A 234 -16.65 -7.92 -14.62
CA SER A 234 -18.07 -8.25 -14.76
C SER A 234 -18.37 -9.54 -13.98
N ALA A 235 -19.38 -9.53 -13.13
CA ALA A 235 -20.64 -10.24 -13.42
C ALA A 235 -21.68 -10.06 -12.29
N TYR A 236 -22.94 -10.04 -12.71
CA TYR A 236 -24.23 -10.11 -11.97
C TYR A 236 -24.55 -9.02 -10.94
N SER A 237 -25.33 -8.03 -11.42
CA SER A 237 -26.32 -7.30 -10.60
C SER A 237 -27.42 -8.24 -10.13
N CYS A 238 -27.82 -8.11 -8.87
CA CYS A 238 -29.17 -8.46 -8.45
C CYS A 238 -29.70 -7.40 -7.49
N ASP A 239 -30.89 -6.91 -7.80
CA ASP A 239 -31.66 -5.94 -7.04
C ASP A 239 -32.03 -6.48 -5.65
N SER A 240 -32.20 -5.53 -4.73
CA SER A 240 -32.47 -5.77 -3.32
C SER A 240 -33.75 -6.58 -3.09
N SER A 241 -33.62 -7.70 -2.38
CA SER A 241 -34.71 -8.35 -1.66
C SER A 241 -34.14 -8.96 -0.39
N SER A 242 -34.60 -8.44 0.75
CA SER A 242 -34.23 -8.84 2.11
C SER A 242 -34.33 -10.35 2.30
N SER A 243 -33.18 -11.01 2.29
CA SER A 243 -33.03 -12.42 2.62
C SER A 243 -31.86 -12.50 3.60
N SER A 244 -32.12 -12.99 4.82
CA SER A 244 -31.11 -13.27 5.82
C SER A 244 -30.16 -14.33 5.24
N SER A 245 -29.07 -13.86 4.63
CA SER A 245 -28.14 -14.69 3.88
C SER A 245 -26.95 -14.95 4.78
N THR A 246 -26.89 -16.13 5.37
CA THR A 246 -25.67 -16.63 6.00
C THR A 246 -24.59 -16.65 4.92
N VAL A 247 -23.67 -15.69 4.96
CA VAL A 247 -22.56 -15.61 4.02
C VAL A 247 -21.72 -16.86 4.25
N SER A 248 -21.72 -17.79 3.29
CA SER A 248 -20.93 -19.02 3.39
C SER A 248 -19.46 -18.64 3.53
N LEU A 249 -18.88 -18.95 4.69
CA LEU A 249 -17.47 -18.72 4.94
C LEU A 249 -16.66 -19.73 4.11
N LEU A 250 -15.57 -19.25 3.50
CA LEU A 250 -14.62 -20.09 2.78
C LEU A 250 -13.49 -20.44 3.74
N SER A 251 -13.09 -21.71 3.77
CA SER A 251 -11.94 -22.17 4.57
C SER A 251 -10.65 -22.15 3.74
N CYS A 252 -9.55 -21.71 4.36
CA CYS A 252 -8.22 -21.72 3.76
C CYS A 252 -7.73 -23.15 3.60
N SER A 253 -7.36 -23.55 2.38
CA SER A 253 -6.83 -24.90 2.10
C SER A 253 -5.50 -25.21 2.79
N HIS A 254 -4.82 -24.21 3.36
CA HIS A 254 -3.55 -24.40 4.07
C HIS A 254 -3.71 -24.40 5.60
N CYS A 255 -4.36 -23.37 6.16
CA CYS A 255 -4.42 -23.15 7.61
C CYS A 255 -5.84 -23.31 8.21
N GLY A 256 -6.84 -23.63 7.40
CA GLY A 256 -8.22 -23.84 7.87
C GLY A 256 -9.00 -22.56 8.24
N LEU A 257 -8.34 -21.40 8.36
CA LEU A 257 -8.98 -20.13 8.71
C LEU A 257 -10.17 -19.84 7.78
N GLU A 258 -11.27 -19.37 8.36
CA GLU A 258 -12.49 -19.06 7.62
C GLU A 258 -12.60 -17.55 7.33
N LYS A 259 -12.84 -17.16 6.06
CA LYS A 259 -13.05 -15.77 5.65
C LYS A 259 -14.15 -15.67 4.59
N PRO A 260 -14.90 -14.54 4.54
CA PRO A 260 -15.96 -14.35 3.56
C PRO A 260 -15.43 -14.15 2.12
N LYS A 261 -14.17 -13.74 1.97
CA LYS A 261 -13.49 -13.60 0.66
C LYS A 261 -12.05 -14.08 0.79
N MET A 262 -11.62 -14.89 -0.17
CA MET A 262 -10.28 -15.48 -0.21
C MET A 262 -9.74 -15.47 -1.65
N PRO A 263 -8.45 -15.15 -1.87
CA PRO A 263 -7.80 -15.43 -3.14
C PRO A 263 -7.88 -16.92 -3.48
N VAL A 264 -8.06 -17.20 -4.78
CA VAL A 264 -8.04 -18.55 -5.33
C VAL A 264 -6.78 -18.78 -6.15
N CYS A 265 -6.32 -20.03 -6.22
CA CYS A 265 -5.23 -20.41 -7.12
C CYS A 265 -5.56 -20.01 -8.57
N ALA A 266 -4.70 -19.21 -9.19
CA ALA A 266 -4.93 -18.71 -10.56
C ALA A 266 -4.99 -19.83 -11.62
N LYS A 267 -4.39 -21.00 -11.35
CA LYS A 267 -4.34 -22.13 -12.27
C LYS A 267 -5.59 -23.00 -12.21
N CYS A 268 -5.99 -23.46 -11.02
CA CYS A 268 -7.16 -24.34 -10.86
C CYS A 268 -8.47 -23.59 -10.60
N ARG A 269 -8.40 -22.36 -10.06
CA ARG A 269 -9.56 -21.56 -9.60
C ARG A 269 -10.46 -22.25 -8.57
N ILE A 270 -9.99 -23.36 -7.96
CA ILE A 270 -10.75 -24.15 -6.98
C ILE A 270 -10.24 -23.88 -5.56
N GLN A 271 -8.92 -23.94 -5.33
CA GLN A 271 -8.40 -23.80 -3.96
C GLN A 271 -8.33 -22.36 -3.47
N THR A 272 -8.89 -22.14 -2.28
CA THR A 272 -9.02 -20.86 -1.57
C THR A 272 -7.98 -20.73 -0.48
N TYR A 273 -7.43 -19.52 -0.33
CA TYR A 273 -6.38 -19.24 0.64
C TYR A 273 -6.67 -17.95 1.38
N CYS A 274 -6.39 -17.87 2.68
CA CYS A 274 -6.64 -16.65 3.44
C CYS A 274 -5.65 -15.50 3.12
N SER A 275 -4.53 -15.82 2.48
CA SER A 275 -3.48 -14.88 2.08
C SER A 275 -2.57 -15.48 0.99
N VAL A 276 -1.77 -14.63 0.34
CA VAL A 276 -0.73 -15.06 -0.61
C VAL A 276 0.35 -15.91 0.08
N LYS A 277 0.63 -15.65 1.36
CA LYS A 277 1.54 -16.48 2.18
C LYS A 277 1.06 -17.93 2.24
N CYS A 278 -0.23 -18.15 2.50
CA CYS A 278 -0.81 -19.50 2.50
C CYS A 278 -0.76 -20.16 1.11
N ILE A 279 -0.87 -19.40 0.02
CA ILE A 279 -0.67 -19.92 -1.34
C ILE A 279 0.76 -20.41 -1.52
N LYS A 280 1.76 -19.58 -1.18
CA LYS A 280 3.18 -19.91 -1.29
C LYS A 280 3.54 -21.13 -0.42
N SER A 281 3.11 -21.15 0.85
CA SER A 281 3.41 -22.25 1.78
C SER A 281 2.76 -23.58 1.37
N HIS A 282 1.55 -23.54 0.81
CA HIS A 282 0.87 -24.75 0.33
C HIS A 282 1.27 -25.15 -1.10
N GLN A 283 2.15 -24.40 -1.77
CA GLN A 283 2.42 -24.56 -3.19
C GLN A 283 2.94 -25.97 -3.54
N SER A 284 3.88 -26.51 -2.77
CA SER A 284 4.49 -27.82 -3.02
C SER A 284 3.47 -28.97 -2.97
N VAL A 285 2.55 -28.92 -2.00
CA VAL A 285 1.47 -29.90 -1.83
C VAL A 285 0.38 -29.68 -2.89
N HIS A 286 -0.06 -28.43 -3.08
CA HIS A 286 -1.12 -28.11 -4.02
C HIS A 286 -0.73 -28.44 -5.47
N GLN A 287 0.54 -28.27 -5.86
CA GLN A 287 0.99 -28.54 -7.22
C GLN A 287 0.72 -29.98 -7.67
N LEU A 288 0.70 -30.94 -6.74
CA LEU A 288 0.39 -32.35 -7.01
C LEU A 288 -1.07 -32.57 -7.45
N THR A 289 -1.98 -31.70 -7.02
CA THR A 289 -3.42 -31.80 -7.30
C THR A 289 -3.94 -30.65 -8.19
N CYS A 290 -3.08 -29.69 -8.54
CA CYS A 290 -3.45 -28.49 -9.28
C CYS A 290 -3.58 -28.75 -10.80
N SER A 291 -4.78 -29.11 -11.23
CA SER A 291 -5.21 -29.22 -12.64
C SER A 291 -5.93 -27.95 -13.11
N LYS A 292 -5.83 -27.62 -14.41
CA LYS A 292 -6.65 -26.54 -14.99
C LYS A 292 -8.11 -27.03 -15.07
N PRO A 293 -9.09 -26.16 -14.78
CA PRO A 293 -10.49 -26.48 -15.01
C PRO A 293 -10.80 -26.62 -16.51
#